data_AF-A0A959WPP4-F1
#
_entry.id   AF-A0A959WPP4-F1
#
_cell.length_a   1.000
_cell.length_b   1.000
_cell.length_c   1.000
_cell.angle_alpha   90.00
_cell.angle_beta   90.00
_cell.angle_gamma   90.00
#
_symmetry.space_group_name_H-M   'P 1'
#
loop_
_entity.id
_entity.type
_entity.pdbx_description
1 polymer ?
#
loop_
_entity_poly.entity_id
_entity_poly.type
_entity_poly.pdbx_seq_one_letter_code
_entity_poly.pdbx_strand_id
1 'polypeptide(L)'
;MGAEAKNLEAISKAIDQHNSSCPFPAAEVRMNPFEVERLGWEEIRGLPIVPDPELGTGRFRIVCSRDLDGAELEETEAIGTPVEVGAPSEVPVPVPVEPGRN
;
A
#
# COMPACT_ATOMS: atom_id res chain seq x y z
N MET A 1 1.42 -8.27 28.69
CA MET A 1 2.00 -7.61 27.50
C MET A 1 1.17 -7.94 26.28
N GLY A 2 0.62 -6.93 25.59
CA GLY A 2 -0.12 -7.11 24.35
C GLY A 2 0.77 -7.62 23.20
N ALA A 3 0.16 -8.15 22.14
CA ALA A 3 0.89 -8.62 20.95
C ALA A 3 1.72 -7.51 20.30
N GLU A 4 1.21 -6.27 20.33
CA GLU A 4 1.86 -5.06 19.83
C GLU A 4 3.20 -4.81 20.54
N ALA A 5 3.23 -4.85 21.87
CA ALA A 5 4.45 -4.61 22.63
C ALA A 5 5.55 -5.64 22.28
N LYS A 6 5.16 -6.93 22.18
CA LYS A 6 6.08 -7.99 21.79
C LYS A 6 6.62 -7.80 20.36
N ASN A 7 5.78 -7.32 19.46
CA ASN A 7 6.16 -7.05 18.08
C ASN A 7 7.15 -5.88 18.00
N LEU A 8 6.87 -4.80 18.72
CA LEU A 8 7.75 -3.63 18.79
C LEU A 8 9.11 -3.98 19.40
N GLU A 9 9.14 -4.78 20.46
CA GLU A 9 10.39 -5.27 21.07
C GLU A 9 11.21 -6.14 20.09
N ALA A 10 10.55 -7.03 19.35
CA ALA A 10 11.21 -7.88 18.36
C ALA A 10 11.80 -7.08 17.19
N ILE A 11 11.02 -6.13 16.64
CA ILE A 11 11.46 -5.25 15.56
C ILE A 11 12.60 -4.35 16.03
N SER A 12 12.50 -3.77 17.23
CA SER A 12 13.54 -2.91 17.80
C SER A 12 14.87 -3.66 17.96
N LYS A 13 14.83 -4.91 18.45
CA LYS A 13 16.01 -5.74 18.59
C LYS A 13 16.63 -6.10 17.23
N ALA A 14 15.79 -6.35 16.23
CA ALA A 14 16.27 -6.64 14.88
C ALA A 14 16.94 -5.43 14.21
N ILE A 15 16.40 -4.21 14.42
CA ILE A 15 17.02 -2.97 13.95
C ILE A 15 18.40 -2.77 14.60
N ASP A 16 18.50 -2.95 15.91
CA ASP A 16 19.77 -2.82 16.65
C ASP A 16 20.83 -3.82 16.16
N GLN A 17 20.42 -5.09 15.98
CA GLN A 17 21.28 -6.12 15.42
C GLN A 17 21.72 -5.78 14.00
N HIS A 18 20.82 -5.25 13.16
CA HIS A 18 21.14 -4.84 11.81
C HIS A 18 22.17 -3.71 11.79
N ASN A 19 21.95 -2.64 12.57
CA ASN A 19 22.88 -1.51 12.65
C ASN A 19 24.25 -1.90 13.22
N SER A 20 24.33 -2.98 14.00
CA SER A 20 25.59 -3.52 14.52
C SER A 20 26.32 -4.44 13.53
N SER A 21 25.60 -5.10 12.62
CA SER A 21 26.17 -6.08 11.68
C SER A 21 26.30 -5.58 10.25
N CYS A 22 25.52 -4.58 9.85
CA CYS A 22 25.52 -4.00 8.51
C CYS A 22 26.28 -2.66 8.53
N PRO A 23 27.17 -2.39 7.55
CA PRO A 23 27.85 -1.10 7.43
C PRO A 23 26.92 0.03 6.95
N PHE A 24 25.71 -0.31 6.48
CA PHE A 24 24.70 0.65 6.06
C PHE A 24 23.59 0.71 7.11
N PRO A 25 23.09 1.91 7.45
CA PRO A 25 22.00 2.04 8.42
C PRO A 25 20.71 1.44 7.86
N ALA A 26 19.86 0.95 8.77
CA ALA A 26 18.48 0.61 8.44
C ALA A 26 17.76 1.85 7.88
N ALA A 27 17.00 1.66 6.81
CA ALA A 27 16.35 2.72 6.07
C ALA A 27 14.82 2.59 6.08
N GLU A 28 14.28 1.37 6.03
CA GLU A 28 12.84 1.09 6.15
C GLU A 28 12.60 -0.30 6.79
N VAL A 29 11.39 -0.50 7.30
CA VAL A 29 10.94 -1.79 7.85
C VAL A 29 9.80 -2.33 6.99
N ARG A 30 10.05 -3.43 6.29
CA ARG A 30 9.04 -4.12 5.48
C ARG A 30 8.21 -5.06 6.36
N MET A 31 6.90 -4.97 6.27
CA MET A 31 5.96 -5.80 7.04
C MET A 31 4.77 -6.22 6.18
N ASN A 32 4.12 -7.34 6.52
CA ASN A 32 2.90 -7.74 5.83
C ASN A 32 1.83 -6.61 5.94
N PRO A 33 1.21 -6.15 4.84
CA PRO A 33 0.16 -5.13 4.86
C PRO A 33 -0.92 -5.37 5.91
N PHE A 34 -1.38 -6.62 6.08
CA PHE A 34 -2.38 -6.95 7.10
C PHE A 34 -1.93 -6.60 8.52
N GLU A 35 -0.64 -6.80 8.82
CA GLU A 35 -0.08 -6.46 10.13
C GLU A 35 0.07 -4.94 10.26
N VAL A 36 0.46 -4.23 9.19
CA VAL A 36 0.54 -2.76 9.17
C VAL A 36 -0.83 -2.14 9.45
N GLU A 37 -1.88 -2.60 8.77
CA GLU A 37 -3.25 -2.14 8.97
C GLU A 37 -3.78 -2.49 10.36
N ARG A 38 -3.47 -3.69 10.86
CA ARG A 38 -3.89 -4.16 12.19
C ARG A 38 -3.22 -3.38 13.32
N LEU A 39 -1.93 -3.11 13.19
CA LEU A 39 -1.13 -2.39 14.20
C LEU A 39 -1.36 -0.88 14.11
N GLY A 40 -1.68 -0.36 12.92
CA GLY A 40 -1.88 1.07 12.68
C GLY A 40 -0.61 1.90 12.87
N TRP A 41 0.56 1.32 12.58
CA TRP A 41 1.84 2.01 12.69
C TRP A 41 2.33 2.49 11.32
N GLU A 42 2.75 3.74 11.26
CA GLU A 42 3.32 4.36 10.05
C GLU A 42 4.85 4.34 10.08
N GLU A 43 5.44 4.40 11.28
CA GLU A 43 6.88 4.39 11.51
C GLU A 43 7.26 3.67 12.81
N ILE A 44 8.47 3.11 12.86
CA ILE A 44 9.05 2.48 14.04
C ILE A 44 10.45 3.05 14.24
N ARG A 45 10.68 3.68 15.40
CA ARG A 45 11.99 4.26 15.77
C ARG A 45 12.52 5.28 14.74
N GLY A 46 11.63 5.97 14.05
CA GLY A 46 11.96 6.93 12.99
C GLY A 46 12.26 6.31 11.62
N LEU A 47 12.02 5.00 11.45
CA LEU A 47 12.07 4.32 10.16
C LEU A 47 10.65 4.12 9.63
N PRO A 48 10.37 4.44 8.36
CA PRO A 48 9.06 4.19 7.75
C PRO A 48 8.76 2.68 7.71
N ILE A 49 7.51 2.33 7.97
CA ILE A 49 7.01 0.97 7.72
C ILE A 49 6.45 0.92 6.31
N VAL A 50 6.91 -0.03 5.51
CA VAL A 50 6.41 -0.25 4.15
C VAL A 50 5.67 -1.59 4.09
N PRO A 51 4.42 -1.59 3.62
CA PRO A 51 3.67 -2.82 3.44
C PRO A 51 4.27 -3.64 2.30
N ASP A 52 4.51 -4.92 2.57
CA ASP A 52 5.14 -5.87 1.66
C ASP A 52 4.31 -7.16 1.58
N PRO A 53 3.57 -7.40 0.49
CA PRO A 53 2.68 -8.55 0.35
C PRO A 53 3.45 -9.88 0.15
N GLU A 54 4.76 -9.82 -0.09
CA GLU A 54 5.64 -10.98 -0.20
C GLU A 54 5.89 -11.61 1.19
N LEU A 55 5.79 -10.81 2.25
CA LEU A 55 6.00 -11.22 3.62
C LEU A 55 4.73 -11.86 4.22
N GLY A 56 4.90 -13.06 4.78
CA GLY A 56 3.85 -13.70 5.57
C GLY A 56 3.51 -12.94 6.86
N THR A 57 2.32 -13.19 7.43
CA THR A 57 1.91 -12.64 8.72
C THR A 57 2.92 -12.93 9.84
N GLY A 58 3.14 -11.95 10.73
CA GLY A 58 4.10 -12.05 11.83
C GLY A 58 5.58 -12.08 11.40
N ARG A 59 5.89 -11.78 10.14
CA ARG A 59 7.25 -11.61 9.63
C ARG A 59 7.50 -10.16 9.23
N PHE A 60 8.75 -9.75 9.36
CA PHE A 60 9.22 -8.43 8.96
C PHE A 60 10.65 -8.55 8.41
N ARG A 61 11.07 -7.58 7.60
CA ARG A 61 12.43 -7.48 7.06
C ARG A 61 12.96 -6.05 7.27
N ILE A 62 14.21 -5.95 7.71
CA ILE A 62 14.92 -4.67 7.82
C ILE A 62 15.68 -4.43 6.51
N VAL A 63 15.34 -3.34 5.83
CA VAL A 63 15.98 -2.94 4.57
C VAL A 63 16.97 -1.82 4.88
N CYS A 64 18.17 -1.91 4.30
CA CYS A 64 19.21 -0.90 4.45
C CYS A 64 19.27 0.03 3.25
N SER A 65 19.92 1.18 3.38
CA SER A 65 20.02 2.18 2.30
C SER A 65 20.58 1.62 0.98
N ARG A 66 21.41 0.57 1.04
CA ARG A 66 21.96 -0.10 -0.15
C ARG A 66 20.94 -0.97 -0.89
N ASP A 67 19.98 -1.54 -0.17
CA ASP A 67 18.98 -2.45 -0.72
C ASP A 67 17.84 -1.68 -1.42
N LEU A 68 17.53 -0.48 -0.92
CA LEU A 68 16.60 0.48 -1.54
C LEU A 68 17.03 0.92 -2.94
N ASP A 69 18.32 1.19 -3.14
CA ASP A 69 18.89 1.60 -4.43
C ASP A 69 18.70 0.54 -5.54
N GLY A 70 18.41 -0.72 -5.15
CA GLY A 70 18.15 -1.83 -6.07
C GLY A 70 16.68 -2.09 -6.38
N ALA A 71 15.73 -1.36 -5.78
CA ALA A 71 14.29 -1.63 -5.85
C ALA A 71 13.48 -0.56 -6.62
N GLU A 72 14.12 0.32 -7.38
CA GLU A 72 13.43 1.12 -8.39
C GLU A 72 13.18 0.25 -9.62
N LEU A 73 11.95 -0.24 -9.82
CA LEU A 73 11.22 -0.14 -11.09
C LEU A 73 9.77 -0.63 -10.89
N GLU A 74 8.82 0.27 -11.17
CA GLU A 74 7.42 0.00 -11.54
C GLU A 74 6.31 0.22 -10.48
N GLU A 75 6.19 1.45 -9.97
CA GLU A 75 4.88 1.98 -9.53
C GLU A 75 4.12 2.51 -10.76
N THR A 76 3.20 1.71 -11.31
CA THR A 76 2.17 2.21 -12.23
C THR A 76 0.91 2.55 -11.41
N GLU A 77 0.90 3.73 -10.81
CA GLU A 77 -0.31 4.30 -10.20
C GLU A 77 -1.30 4.70 -11.31
N ALA A 78 -2.08 3.73 -11.80
CA ALA A 78 -3.26 4.01 -12.62
C ALA A 78 -4.40 4.48 -11.69
N ILE A 79 -4.36 5.75 -11.31
CA ILE A 79 -5.44 6.40 -10.56
C ILE A 79 -6.76 6.35 -11.36
N GLY A 80 -7.65 5.44 -10.97
CA GLY A 80 -9.03 5.41 -11.44
C GLY A 80 -9.77 6.63 -10.90
N THR A 81 -10.18 7.54 -11.79
CA THR A 81 -11.10 8.63 -11.44
C THR A 81 -12.54 8.18 -11.76
N PRO A 82 -13.41 7.95 -10.76
CA PRO A 82 -14.84 7.83 -11.01
C PRO A 82 -15.44 9.23 -11.19
N VAL A 83 -15.87 9.57 -12.40
CA VAL A 83 -16.80 10.70 -12.61
C VAL A 83 -18.22 10.13 -12.67
N GLU A 84 -18.90 10.19 -11.53
CA GLU A 84 -20.36 10.23 -11.48
C GLU A 84 -20.81 11.66 -11.85
N VAL A 85 -21.56 11.80 -12.94
CA VAL A 85 -22.43 12.97 -13.16
C VAL A 85 -23.84 12.46 -13.46
N GLY A 86 -24.76 12.89 -12.61
CA GLY A 86 -26.12 12.37 -12.49
C GLY A 86 -27.01 12.62 -13.72
N ALA A 87 -28.09 11.84 -13.76
CA ALA A 87 -29.21 12.03 -14.67
C ALA A 87 -29.85 13.42 -14.50
N PRO A 88 -30.50 13.94 -15.56
CA PRO A 88 -31.95 13.99 -15.46
C PRO A 88 -32.66 13.41 -16.70
N SER A 89 -33.72 12.67 -16.41
CA SER A 89 -34.73 12.21 -17.35
C SER A 89 -35.63 13.40 -17.72
N GLU A 90 -35.76 13.71 -19.02
CA GLU A 90 -36.79 14.56 -19.68
C GLU A 90 -36.41 14.58 -21.19
N VAL A 91 -37.19 14.34 -22.24
CA VAL A 91 -38.62 14.17 -22.53
C VAL A 91 -38.74 13.53 -23.95
N PRO A 92 -39.88 12.91 -24.32
CA PRO A 92 -40.02 12.08 -25.51
C PRO A 92 -40.26 12.89 -26.80
N VAL A 93 -39.70 12.43 -27.93
CA VAL A 93 -40.13 12.86 -29.27
C VAL A 93 -40.56 11.66 -30.11
N PRO A 94 -41.84 11.56 -30.51
CA PRO A 94 -42.29 10.53 -31.45
C PRO A 94 -41.87 10.92 -32.87
N VAL A 95 -41.23 10.01 -33.60
CA VAL A 95 -41.11 10.15 -35.05
C VAL A 95 -42.37 9.58 -35.72
N PRO A 96 -43.05 10.36 -36.58
CA PRO A 96 -44.26 9.93 -37.26
C PRO A 96 -43.96 8.86 -38.32
N VAL A 97 -44.85 7.87 -38.42
CA VAL A 97 -44.90 6.94 -39.55
C VAL A 97 -45.45 7.69 -40.76
N GLU A 98 -44.77 7.60 -41.90
CA GLU A 98 -45.29 8.08 -43.19
C GLU A 98 -45.44 6.93 -44.18
N PRO A 99 -46.40 7.05 -45.12
CA PRO A 99 -47.25 5.95 -45.55
C PRO A 99 -46.75 5.27 -46.81
N GLY A 100 -47.15 4.01 -46.98
CA GLY A 100 -46.91 3.27 -48.22
C GLY A 100 -47.36 4.03 -49.46
N ARG A 101 -46.52 3.98 -50.51
CA ARG A 101 -46.85 4.27 -51.91
C ARG A 101 -45.69 3.87 -52.83
N ASN A 102 -45.76 2.68 -53.41
CA ASN A 102 -46.04 2.47 -54.84
C ASN A 102 -45.95 0.98 -55.16
#